data_AF-A0A1C5VTA6-F1
#
_entry.id   AF-A0A1C5VTA6-F1
#
_cell.length_a   1.000
_cell.length_b   1.000
_cell.length_c   1.000
_cell.angle_alpha   90.00
_cell.angle_beta   90.00
_cell.angle_gamma   90.00
#
_symmetry.space_group_name_H-M   'P 1'
#
loop_
_entity.id
_entity.type
_entity.pdbx_description
1 polymer ?
#
loop_
_entity_poly.entity_id
_entity_poly.type
_entity_poly.pdbx_seq_one_letter_code
_entity_poly.pdbx_strand_id
1 'polypeptide(L)'
;MRKRISTMISLLFILLLSYTYAGAIDLTQDKYVKVYEDMTKAVYLNKESPVVTRYSPPYYIIQGECIIDDFSSNRIYTHISNYFYNYDQQEIATNNTFTTIYYKDGSSETFPVPPDYPLNPVIPLPKDSVGSIIGHMYFYLCYDIPFYKDL
;
A
#
# COMPACT_ATOMS: atom_id res chain seq x y z
N MET A 1 37.76 -23.38 -31.87
CA MET A 1 36.93 -22.16 -32.13
C MET A 1 35.43 -22.43 -32.12
N ARG A 2 34.93 -23.46 -32.85
CA ARG A 2 33.49 -23.77 -32.98
C ARG A 2 32.72 -23.93 -31.64
N LYS A 3 33.32 -24.58 -30.63
CA LYS A 3 32.73 -24.72 -29.29
C LYS A 3 32.57 -23.37 -28.56
N ARG A 4 33.58 -22.48 -28.66
CA ARG A 4 33.56 -21.15 -28.01
C ARG A 4 32.51 -20.22 -28.64
N ILE A 5 32.35 -20.29 -29.96
CA ILE A 5 31.31 -19.53 -30.68
C ILE A 5 29.91 -20.01 -30.27
N SER A 6 29.70 -21.33 -30.16
CA SER A 6 28.45 -21.89 -29.67
C SER A 6 28.12 -21.43 -28.25
N THR A 7 29.11 -21.38 -27.35
CA THR A 7 28.90 -20.90 -25.97
C THR A 7 28.55 -19.42 -25.93
N MET A 8 29.19 -18.59 -26.76
CA MET A 8 28.87 -17.15 -26.85
C MET A 8 27.46 -16.91 -27.40
N ILE A 9 27.04 -17.67 -28.41
CA ILE A 9 25.68 -17.58 -28.96
C ILE A 9 24.64 -18.00 -27.92
N SER A 10 24.87 -19.09 -27.18
CA SER A 10 23.97 -19.49 -26.08
C SER A 10 23.89 -18.45 -24.96
N LEU A 11 25.01 -17.82 -24.59
CA LEU A 11 24.97 -16.72 -23.60
C LEU A 11 24.18 -15.51 -24.12
N LEU A 12 24.30 -15.17 -25.41
CA LEU A 12 23.55 -14.09 -26.04
C LEU A 12 22.04 -14.35 -25.99
N PHE A 13 21.60 -15.58 -26.25
CA PHE A 13 20.19 -15.96 -26.15
C PHE A 13 19.64 -15.92 -24.71
N ILE A 14 20.45 -16.26 -23.70
CA ILE A 14 20.05 -16.14 -22.28
C ILE A 14 19.89 -14.66 -21.89
N LEU A 15 20.77 -13.78 -22.37
CA LEU A 15 20.68 -12.33 -22.15
C LEU A 15 19.52 -11.66 -22.89
N LEU A 16 19.07 -12.21 -24.03
CA LEU A 16 17.91 -11.72 -24.77
C LEU A 16 16.57 -12.21 -24.19
N LEU A 17 16.60 -13.24 -23.34
CA LEU A 17 15.42 -13.83 -22.69
C LEU A 17 15.24 -13.41 -21.23
N SER A 18 16.10 -12.53 -20.69
CA SER A 18 15.81 -11.84 -19.44
C SER A 18 14.70 -10.82 -19.68
N TYR A 19 13.46 -11.31 -19.73
CA TYR A 19 12.27 -10.49 -19.62
C TYR A 19 12.36 -9.72 -18.31
N THR A 20 12.58 -8.41 -18.39
CA THR A 20 12.35 -7.51 -17.27
C THR A 20 10.84 -7.56 -16.99
N TYR A 21 10.44 -8.25 -15.93
CA TYR A 21 9.07 -8.19 -15.44
C TYR A 21 8.86 -6.78 -14.89
N ALA A 22 8.32 -5.88 -15.74
CA ALA A 22 7.83 -4.59 -15.29
C ALA A 22 6.60 -4.86 -14.44
N GLY A 23 6.77 -4.82 -13.12
CA GLY A 23 5.71 -5.11 -12.16
C GLY A 23 4.69 -3.98 -12.14
N ALA A 24 3.78 -3.96 -13.10
CA ALA A 24 2.59 -3.12 -13.03
C ALA A 24 1.64 -3.69 -11.95
N ILE A 25 1.09 -2.84 -11.09
CA ILE A 25 0.02 -3.24 -10.18
C ILE A 25 -1.24 -3.51 -11.00
N ASP A 26 -1.80 -4.70 -10.83
CA ASP A 26 -3.10 -5.07 -11.39
C ASP A 26 -4.21 -4.83 -10.35
N LEU A 27 -4.85 -3.66 -10.45
CA LEU A 27 -5.94 -3.25 -9.57
C LEU A 27 -7.25 -4.02 -9.80
N THR A 28 -7.30 -4.93 -10.79
CA THR A 28 -8.48 -5.78 -11.03
C THR A 28 -8.50 -7.02 -10.12
N GLN A 29 -7.42 -7.29 -9.38
CA GLN A 29 -7.36 -8.41 -8.44
C GLN A 29 -8.37 -8.23 -7.30
N ASP A 30 -9.05 -9.33 -6.92
CA ASP A 30 -10.10 -9.35 -5.90
C ASP A 30 -9.68 -8.83 -4.52
N LYS A 31 -8.38 -8.82 -4.22
CA LYS A 31 -7.84 -8.31 -2.95
C LYS A 31 -7.93 -6.79 -2.82
N TYR A 32 -8.05 -6.08 -3.94
CA TYR A 32 -8.16 -4.62 -3.96
C TYR A 32 -9.62 -4.19 -3.97
N VAL A 33 -10.02 -3.41 -2.96
CA VAL A 33 -11.37 -2.86 -2.85
C VAL A 33 -11.28 -1.35 -3.01
N LYS A 34 -11.98 -0.80 -4.00
CA LYS A 34 -12.08 0.65 -4.22
C LYS A 34 -12.94 1.27 -3.10
N VAL A 35 -12.40 2.25 -2.40
CA VAL A 35 -13.06 2.91 -1.25
C VAL A 35 -13.46 4.35 -1.54
N TYR A 36 -12.83 4.96 -2.53
CA TYR A 36 -13.05 6.34 -2.91
C TYR A 36 -12.64 6.56 -4.36
N GLU A 37 -13.32 7.46 -5.04
CA GLU A 37 -12.97 7.90 -6.39
C GLU A 37 -13.47 9.33 -6.62
N ASP A 38 -12.63 10.15 -7.24
CA ASP A 38 -12.99 11.45 -7.77
C ASP A 38 -12.39 11.63 -9.18
N MET A 39 -12.53 12.83 -9.74
CA MET A 39 -12.04 13.14 -11.09
C MET A 39 -10.53 13.01 -11.27
N THR A 40 -9.77 12.99 -10.17
CA THR A 40 -8.30 13.04 -10.17
C THR A 40 -7.66 11.77 -9.66
N LYS A 41 -8.36 10.96 -8.84
CA LYS A 41 -7.80 9.73 -8.27
C LYS A 41 -8.86 8.72 -7.85
N ALA A 42 -8.44 7.46 -7.78
CA ALA A 42 -9.14 6.40 -7.06
C ALA A 42 -8.26 5.87 -5.92
N VAL A 43 -8.88 5.52 -4.79
CA VAL A 43 -8.20 4.94 -3.63
C VAL A 43 -8.73 3.53 -3.41
N TYR A 44 -7.80 2.60 -3.23
CA TYR A 44 -8.06 1.20 -2.99
C TYR A 44 -7.43 0.77 -1.67
N LEU A 45 -8.10 -0.13 -0.96
CA LEU A 45 -7.53 -0.86 0.17
C LEU A 45 -7.12 -2.26 -0.31
N ASN A 46 -5.98 -2.77 0.14
CA ASN A 46 -5.66 -4.19 0.01
C ASN A 46 -6.21 -4.95 1.23
N LYS A 47 -7.27 -5.73 1.04
CA LYS A 47 -7.99 -6.41 2.13
C LYS A 47 -7.21 -7.58 2.76
N GLU A 48 -6.16 -8.05 2.10
CA GLU A 48 -5.30 -9.14 2.58
C GLU A 48 -4.02 -8.64 3.25
N SER A 49 -3.73 -7.33 3.15
CA SER A 49 -2.56 -6.69 3.74
C SER A 49 -2.58 -6.46 5.27
N PRO A 50 -3.72 -6.43 6.00
CA PRO A 50 -3.71 -6.06 7.41
C PRO A 50 -2.87 -6.99 8.29
N VAL A 51 -1.95 -6.40 9.06
CA VAL A 51 -1.16 -7.11 10.08
C VAL A 51 -1.27 -6.37 11.40
N VAL A 52 -1.76 -7.06 12.43
CA VAL A 52 -1.82 -6.53 13.80
C VAL A 52 -0.41 -6.49 14.39
N THR A 53 0.12 -5.29 14.63
CA THR A 53 1.46 -5.08 15.20
C THR A 53 1.41 -4.76 16.69
N ARG A 54 0.26 -4.35 17.21
CA ARG A 54 0.00 -4.21 18.65
C ARG A 54 -1.45 -4.51 19.01
N TYR A 55 -1.63 -5.33 20.03
CA TYR A 55 -2.92 -5.61 20.66
C TYR A 55 -2.83 -5.34 22.17
N SER A 56 -3.40 -4.23 22.63
CA SER A 56 -3.40 -3.83 24.04
C SER A 56 -4.61 -2.93 24.33
N PRO A 57 -5.83 -3.50 24.37
CA PRO A 57 -7.07 -2.73 24.53
C PRO A 57 -6.97 -1.64 25.64
N PRO A 58 -7.45 -0.42 25.39
CA PRO A 58 -8.21 0.04 24.21
C PRO A 58 -7.34 0.45 23.01
N TYR A 59 -6.03 0.21 23.06
CA TYR A 59 -5.08 0.65 22.03
C TYR A 59 -4.65 -0.48 21.09
N TYR A 60 -4.66 -0.18 19.80
CA TYR A 60 -4.32 -1.14 18.75
C TYR A 60 -3.40 -0.48 17.72
N ILE A 61 -2.57 -1.28 17.06
CA ILE A 61 -1.85 -0.85 15.86
C ILE A 61 -2.02 -1.92 14.80
N ILE A 62 -2.51 -1.51 13.63
CA ILE A 62 -2.69 -2.37 12.46
C ILE A 62 -1.92 -1.73 11.31
N GLN A 63 -1.00 -2.46 10.71
CA GLN A 63 -0.35 -2.06 9.47
C GLN A 63 -1.18 -2.53 8.28
N GLY A 64 -1.28 -1.72 7.23
CA GLY A 64 -1.97 -2.10 5.99
C GLY A 64 -1.46 -1.35 4.77
N GLU A 65 -1.82 -1.85 3.60
CA GLU A 65 -1.46 -1.31 2.29
C GLU A 65 -2.65 -0.61 1.62
N CYS A 66 -2.54 0.70 1.43
CA CYS A 66 -3.47 1.45 0.58
C CYS A 66 -2.80 1.86 -0.73
N ILE A 67 -3.62 1.96 -1.78
CA ILE A 67 -3.18 2.29 -3.13
C ILE A 67 -3.96 3.50 -3.63
N ILE A 68 -3.26 4.46 -4.23
CA ILE A 68 -3.82 5.64 -4.85
C ILE A 68 -3.45 5.59 -6.33
N ASP A 69 -4.45 5.40 -7.18
CA ASP A 69 -4.33 5.57 -8.63
C ASP A 69 -4.62 7.03 -8.96
N ASP A 70 -3.57 7.82 -9.19
CA ASP A 70 -3.66 9.25 -9.47
C ASP A 70 -3.65 9.48 -10.98
N PHE A 71 -4.82 9.80 -11.51
CA PHE A 71 -5.05 10.09 -12.93
C PHE A 71 -4.43 11.42 -13.37
N SER A 72 -4.22 12.36 -12.43
CA SER A 72 -3.69 13.69 -12.73
C SER A 72 -2.18 13.66 -13.00
N SER A 73 -1.43 12.91 -12.20
CA SER A 73 0.01 12.70 -12.38
C SER A 73 0.33 11.44 -13.20
N ASN A 74 -0.69 10.62 -13.46
CA ASN A 74 -0.60 9.30 -14.06
C ASN A 74 0.42 8.42 -13.35
N ARG A 75 0.23 8.26 -12.04
CA ARG A 75 1.08 7.45 -11.17
C ARG A 75 0.21 6.63 -10.24
N ILE A 76 0.68 5.43 -9.91
CA ILE A 76 0.10 4.65 -8.83
C ILE A 76 1.03 4.76 -7.62
N TYR A 77 0.45 5.11 -6.48
CA TYR A 77 1.15 5.17 -5.21
C TYR A 77 0.67 4.02 -4.34
N THR A 78 1.59 3.24 -3.81
CA THR A 78 1.31 2.26 -2.77
C THR A 78 1.91 2.75 -1.47
N HIS A 79 1.09 2.91 -0.44
CA HIS A 79 1.54 3.27 0.89
C HIS A 79 1.34 2.08 1.83
N ILE A 80 2.40 1.70 2.52
CA ILE A 80 2.29 0.87 3.72
C ILE A 80 2.19 1.85 4.88
N SER A 81 1.14 1.75 5.68
CA SER A 81 0.85 2.69 6.76
C SER A 81 0.53 1.93 8.05
N ASN A 82 0.93 2.50 9.19
CA ASN A 82 0.40 2.04 10.48
C ASN A 82 -0.81 2.88 10.84
N TYR A 83 -1.89 2.20 11.22
CA TYR A 83 -3.07 2.81 11.80
C TYR A 83 -3.03 2.58 13.31
N PHE A 84 -3.07 3.66 14.08
CA PHE A 84 -3.07 3.69 15.52
C PHE A 84 -4.48 3.96 15.99
N TYR A 85 -5.00 3.10 16.87
CA TYR A 85 -6.39 3.15 17.31
C TYR A 85 -6.47 3.44 18.81
N ASN A 86 -7.41 4.29 19.18
CA ASN A 86 -7.98 4.36 20.52
C ASN A 86 -9.46 4.00 20.44
N TYR A 87 -9.80 2.75 20.79
CA TYR A 87 -11.16 2.21 20.63
C TYR A 87 -12.18 2.82 21.58
N ASP A 88 -11.75 3.28 22.76
CA ASP A 88 -12.64 3.93 23.71
C ASP A 88 -13.06 5.31 23.22
N GLN A 89 -12.10 6.07 22.67
CA GLN A 89 -12.35 7.41 22.13
C GLN A 89 -12.83 7.41 20.66
N GLN A 90 -12.81 6.25 19.99
CA GLN A 90 -13.04 6.14 18.55
C GLN A 90 -12.12 7.04 17.71
N GLU A 91 -10.83 7.08 18.05
CA GLU A 91 -9.84 7.87 17.33
C GLU A 91 -8.90 6.98 16.52
N ILE A 92 -8.64 7.39 15.28
CA ILE A 92 -7.64 6.77 14.41
C ILE A 92 -6.60 7.82 14.07
N ALA A 93 -5.33 7.44 14.15
CA ALA A 93 -4.22 8.21 13.61
C ALA A 93 -3.38 7.32 12.69
N THR A 94 -2.59 7.91 11.79
CA THR A 94 -1.79 7.14 10.84
C THR A 94 -0.40 7.73 10.63
N ASN A 95 0.53 6.89 10.22
CA ASN A 95 1.78 7.31 9.59
C ASN A 95 2.14 6.35 8.44
N ASN A 96 2.93 6.82 7.48
CA ASN A 96 3.40 5.99 6.38
C ASN A 96 4.75 5.37 6.76
N THR A 97 4.97 4.09 6.46
CA THR A 97 6.26 3.42 6.67
C THR A 97 7.03 3.23 5.38
N PHE A 98 6.31 3.02 4.27
CA PHE A 98 6.89 2.89 2.94
C PHE A 98 5.98 3.56 1.91
N THR A 99 6.57 4.11 0.86
CA THR A 99 5.86 4.54 -0.34
C THR A 99 6.55 3.96 -1.56
N THR A 100 5.78 3.29 -2.42
CA THR A 100 6.22 2.89 -3.75
C THR A 100 5.46 3.70 -4.79
N ILE A 101 6.18 4.29 -5.74
CA ILE A 101 5.61 5.01 -6.88
C ILE A 101 5.81 4.13 -8.11
N TYR A 102 4.73 3.86 -8.84
CA TYR A 102 4.76 3.16 -10.12
C TYR A 102 4.55 4.17 -11.24
N TYR A 103 5.49 4.17 -12.19
CA TYR A 103 5.50 5.04 -13.34
C TYR A 103 4.89 4.35 -14.56
N LYS A 104 4.50 5.18 -15.51
CA LYS A 104 3.83 4.77 -16.76
C LYS A 104 4.70 3.90 -17.67
N ASP A 105 6.01 4.01 -17.54
CA ASP A 105 6.99 3.19 -18.24
C ASP A 105 7.21 1.81 -17.59
N GLY A 106 6.45 1.50 -16.53
CA GLY A 106 6.54 0.24 -15.79
C GLY A 106 7.67 0.19 -14.76
N SER A 107 8.45 1.28 -14.62
CA SER A 107 9.42 1.40 -13.53
C SER A 107 8.73 1.72 -12.21
N SER A 108 9.41 1.44 -11.11
CA SER A 108 8.95 1.82 -9.78
C SER A 108 10.10 2.25 -8.89
N GLU A 109 9.78 3.11 -7.93
CA GLU A 109 10.70 3.57 -6.91
C GLU A 109 10.07 3.40 -5.53
N THR A 110 10.78 2.72 -4.63
CA THR A 110 10.33 2.50 -3.24
C THR A 110 11.22 3.29 -2.29
N PHE A 111 10.59 4.06 -1.42
CA PHE A 111 11.26 4.86 -0.41
C PHE A 111 10.74 4.47 0.97
N PRO A 112 11.62 4.11 1.92
CA PRO A 112 11.22 4.02 3.32
C PRO A 112 10.84 5.42 3.82
N VAL A 113 9.85 5.48 4.69
CA VAL A 113 9.42 6.68 5.40
C VAL A 113 9.63 6.40 6.89
N PRO A 114 10.83 6.62 7.43
CA PRO A 114 11.16 6.23 8.80
C PRO A 114 10.25 6.96 9.82
N PRO A 115 9.88 6.33 10.95
CA PRO A 115 9.04 6.96 11.98
C PRO A 115 9.69 8.17 12.66
N ASP A 116 11.02 8.21 12.67
CA ASP A 116 11.89 9.25 13.22
C ASP A 116 12.16 10.39 12.23
N TYR A 117 11.61 10.31 11.02
CA TYR A 117 11.68 11.38 10.04
C TYR A 117 10.79 12.56 10.48
N PRO A 118 11.30 13.80 10.60
CA PRO A 118 10.52 14.96 11.03
C PRO A 118 9.25 15.23 10.21
N LEU A 119 9.18 14.67 8.99
CA LEU A 119 8.07 14.79 8.05
C LEU A 119 7.12 13.58 8.04
N ASN A 120 7.22 12.64 9.00
CA ASN A 120 6.31 11.50 9.14
C ASN A 120 5.71 11.37 10.55
N PRO A 121 5.10 12.45 11.10
CA PRO A 121 4.42 12.36 12.37
C PRO A 121 3.25 11.38 12.30
N VAL A 122 2.84 10.86 13.46
CA VAL A 122 1.53 10.24 13.60
C VAL A 122 0.48 11.34 13.48
N ILE A 123 -0.35 11.28 12.44
CA ILE A 123 -1.35 12.30 12.11
C ILE A 123 -2.73 11.76 12.45
N PRO A 124 -3.51 12.46 13.31
CA PRO A 124 -4.91 12.13 13.55
C PRO A 124 -5.73 12.22 12.27
N LEU A 125 -6.62 11.27 12.05
CA LEU A 125 -7.49 11.23 10.90
C LEU A 125 -8.91 11.71 11.26
N PRO A 126 -9.49 12.68 10.55
CA PRO A 126 -10.90 13.05 10.71
C PRO A 126 -11.80 11.82 10.47
N LYS A 127 -12.86 11.64 11.25
CA LYS A 127 -13.74 10.44 11.22
C LYS A 127 -14.34 10.18 9.83
N ASP A 128 -14.59 11.22 9.06
CA ASP A 128 -15.15 11.21 7.70
C ASP A 128 -14.10 11.16 6.58
N SER A 129 -12.81 11.15 6.92
CA SER A 129 -11.74 11.07 5.93
C SER A 129 -11.63 9.67 5.31
N VAL A 130 -11.16 9.60 4.07
CA VAL A 130 -10.86 8.32 3.38
C VAL A 130 -9.88 7.46 4.20
N GLY A 131 -8.90 8.09 4.87
CA GLY A 131 -7.96 7.39 5.74
C GLY A 131 -8.66 6.72 6.93
N SER A 132 -9.61 7.40 7.58
CA SER A 132 -10.40 6.83 8.68
C SER A 132 -11.31 5.69 8.22
N ILE A 133 -11.89 5.81 7.02
CA ILE A 133 -12.68 4.75 6.40
C ILE A 133 -11.82 3.49 6.19
N ILE A 134 -10.60 3.65 5.64
CA ILE A 134 -9.64 2.54 5.48
C ILE A 134 -9.26 1.94 6.84
N GLY A 135 -8.90 2.76 7.83
CA GLY A 135 -8.59 2.30 9.18
C GLY A 135 -9.75 1.53 9.82
N HIS A 136 -10.98 2.02 9.69
CA HIS A 136 -12.17 1.32 10.15
C HIS A 136 -12.31 -0.07 9.50
N MET A 137 -12.13 -0.17 8.18
CA MET A 137 -12.20 -1.45 7.47
C MET A 137 -11.10 -2.41 7.89
N TYR A 138 -9.87 -1.95 8.10
CA TYR A 138 -8.80 -2.81 8.62
C TYR A 138 -9.07 -3.32 10.02
N PHE A 139 -9.61 -2.47 10.90
CA PHE A 139 -10.02 -2.90 12.23
C PHE A 139 -11.10 -3.98 12.16
N TYR A 140 -12.12 -3.78 11.31
CA TYR A 140 -13.17 -4.77 11.08
C TYR A 140 -12.62 -6.07 10.51
N LEU A 141 -11.74 -6.03 9.50
CA LEU A 141 -11.11 -7.21 8.92
C LEU A 141 -10.27 -8.01 9.93
N CYS A 142 -9.62 -7.34 10.90
CA CYS A 142 -8.80 -8.01 11.91
C CYS A 142 -9.59 -8.56 13.10
N TYR A 143 -10.70 -7.91 13.49
CA TYR A 143 -11.40 -8.22 14.75
C TYR A 143 -12.87 -8.60 14.59
N ASP A 144 -13.43 -8.52 13.39
CA ASP A 144 -14.85 -8.79 13.08
C ASP A 144 -15.83 -7.97 13.93
N ILE A 145 -15.40 -6.75 14.32
CA ILE A 145 -16.21 -5.77 15.04
C ILE A 145 -15.96 -4.37 14.47
N PRO A 146 -16.99 -3.49 14.40
CA PRO A 146 -16.80 -2.15 13.88
C PRO A 146 -15.96 -1.32 14.84
N PHE A 147 -15.03 -0.51 14.32
CA PHE A 147 -14.27 0.43 15.13
C PHE A 147 -15.14 1.60 15.62
N TYR A 148 -15.87 2.21 14.69
CA TYR A 148 -16.82 3.28 14.98
C TYR A 148 -18.16 2.64 15.35
N LYS A 149 -18.69 2.98 16.52
CA LYS A 149 -19.92 2.38 17.08
C LYS A 149 -21.21 3.03 16.56
N ASP A 150 -21.08 4.16 15.85
CA ASP A 150 -22.22 4.97 15.41
C ASP A 150 -22.41 4.94 13.87
N LEU A 151 -21.64 4.10 13.17
CA LEU A 151 -21.81 3.84 11.74
C LEU A 151 -22.78 2.68 11.50
#